data_AF-A0A1V2LSD6-F1
#
_entry.id   AF-A0A1V2LSD6-F1
#
_cell.length_a   1.000
_cell.length_b   1.000
_cell.length_c   1.000
_cell.angle_alpha   90.00
_cell.angle_beta   90.00
_cell.angle_gamma   90.00
#
_symmetry.space_group_name_H-M   'P 1'
#
loop_
_entity.id
_entity.type
_entity.pdbx_description
1 polymer ?
#
loop_
_entity_poly.entity_id
_entity_poly.type
_entity_poly.pdbx_seq_one_letter_code
_entity_poly.pdbx_strand_id
1 'polypeptide(L)'
;MIGLGREIYHVPLVEYGILGSAAVHVISGVSLNLARKYYRYLKYGKSNIKKRQSGDDKLIVPGKEEDIEVRDADKGLGGITSVLGAGSRVSFTSRYLGLSPLAFSGYFFLALLTGHVYYERVSPIVVDGDSSFVDLSYVAYSLQKTFLKTYFGLNTLVLVGSYHMLVGMNRILRRFTLKQRKMTYKAIFVLATLGAVSLWRISQIDVLPAMAAKFHSYVP
;
A
#
# COMPACT_ATOMS: atom_id res chain seq x y z
N MET A 1 27.80 4.18 -18.88
CA MET A 1 26.55 3.83 -18.19
C MET A 1 26.64 4.39 -16.78
N ILE A 2 25.81 5.38 -16.42
CA ILE A 2 25.80 5.92 -15.05
C ILE A 2 24.99 4.93 -14.20
N GLY A 3 25.67 3.98 -13.57
CA GLY A 3 25.10 3.07 -12.59
C GLY A 3 24.77 3.79 -11.28
N LEU A 4 23.75 4.64 -11.30
CA LEU A 4 23.26 5.41 -10.13
C LEU A 4 22.72 4.52 -9.00
N GLY A 5 22.38 3.25 -9.30
CA GLY A 5 21.76 2.34 -8.33
C GLY A 5 22.67 1.98 -7.16
N ARG A 6 23.95 1.65 -7.43
CA ARG A 6 24.84 1.12 -6.38
C ARG A 6 25.37 2.19 -5.43
N GLU A 7 25.77 3.35 -5.94
CA GLU A 7 26.40 4.38 -5.10
C GLU A 7 25.42 5.17 -4.22
N ILE A 8 24.14 5.26 -4.60
CA ILE A 8 23.15 6.03 -3.83
C ILE A 8 22.26 5.12 -2.97
N TYR A 9 21.89 3.92 -3.44
CA TYR A 9 20.84 3.11 -2.80
C TYR A 9 21.34 1.82 -2.13
N HIS A 10 22.58 1.38 -2.39
CA HIS A 10 23.19 0.20 -1.76
C HIS A 10 24.15 0.58 -0.64
N VAL A 11 23.72 1.47 0.27
CA VAL A 11 24.45 1.70 1.52
C VAL A 11 23.97 0.64 2.52
N PRO A 12 24.80 -0.35 2.92
CA PRO A 12 24.34 -1.52 3.69
C PRO A 12 23.56 -1.15 4.95
N LEU A 13 24.02 -0.13 5.67
CA LEU A 13 23.38 0.37 6.89
C LEU A 13 21.96 0.92 6.66
N VAL A 14 21.74 1.65 5.56
CA VAL A 14 20.43 2.24 5.24
C VAL A 14 19.44 1.13 4.90
N GLU A 15 19.89 0.16 4.11
CA GLU A 15 19.06 -0.96 3.71
C GLU A 15 18.61 -1.81 4.90
N TYR A 16 19.54 -2.22 5.78
CA TYR A 16 19.19 -2.96 6.99
C TYR A 16 18.28 -2.15 7.92
N GLY A 17 18.46 -0.82 7.99
CA GLY A 17 17.57 0.05 8.75
C GLY A 17 16.14 0.08 8.20
N ILE A 18 15.98 0.20 6.88
CA ILE A 18 14.67 0.19 6.22
C ILE A 18 13.99 -1.17 6.40
N LEU A 19 14.70 -2.28 6.12
CA LEU A 19 14.15 -3.63 6.25
C LEU A 19 13.81 -3.96 7.70
N GLY A 20 14.69 -3.60 8.64
CA GLY A 20 14.47 -3.80 10.06
C GLY A 20 13.26 -3.03 10.59
N SER A 21 13.14 -1.74 10.24
CA SER A 21 11.99 -0.92 10.63
C SER A 21 10.68 -1.43 10.01
N ALA A 22 10.70 -1.84 8.74
CA ALA A 22 9.54 -2.45 8.08
C ALA A 22 9.13 -3.77 8.76
N ALA A 23 10.10 -4.63 9.13
CA ALA A 23 9.83 -5.88 9.83
C ALA A 23 9.17 -5.63 11.21
N VAL A 24 9.74 -4.72 12.01
CA VAL A 24 9.17 -4.34 13.32
C VAL A 24 7.78 -3.75 13.17
N HIS A 25 7.56 -2.90 12.16
CA HIS A 25 6.24 -2.33 11.86
C HIS A 25 5.20 -3.42 11.54
N VAL A 26 5.55 -4.40 10.70
CA VAL A 26 4.66 -5.50 10.33
C VAL A 26 4.38 -6.40 11.53
N ILE A 27 5.41 -6.82 12.27
CA ILE A 27 5.27 -7.70 13.44
C ILE A 27 4.38 -7.05 14.51
N SER A 28 4.61 -5.76 14.81
CA SER A 28 3.80 -5.03 15.79
C SER A 28 2.35 -4.89 15.34
N GLY A 29 2.10 -4.60 14.05
CA GLY A 29 0.75 -4.52 13.47
C GLY A 29 -0.02 -5.85 13.55
N VAL A 30 0.65 -6.97 13.18
CA VAL A 30 0.08 -8.33 13.27
C VAL A 30 -0.24 -8.69 14.72
N SER A 31 0.71 -8.47 15.62
CA SER A 31 0.57 -8.80 17.04
C SER A 31 -0.60 -8.04 17.68
N LEU A 32 -0.74 -6.75 17.37
CA LEU A 32 -1.83 -5.92 17.86
C LEU A 32 -3.20 -6.40 17.34
N ASN A 33 -3.29 -6.84 16.09
CA ASN A 33 -4.53 -7.37 15.53
C ASN A 33 -4.92 -8.71 16.19
N LEU A 34 -3.95 -9.60 16.42
CA LEU A 34 -4.17 -10.86 17.14
C LEU A 34 -4.59 -10.62 18.58
N ALA A 35 -3.88 -9.74 19.31
CA ALA A 35 -4.21 -9.37 20.68
C ALA A 35 -5.63 -8.78 20.79
N ARG A 36 -6.02 -7.89 19.86
CA ARG A 36 -7.39 -7.34 19.80
C ARG A 36 -8.44 -8.41 19.55
N LYS A 37 -8.16 -9.37 18.65
CA LYS A 37 -9.08 -10.48 18.36
C LYS A 37 -9.23 -11.38 19.58
N TYR A 38 -8.13 -11.72 20.23
CA TYR A 38 -8.10 -12.52 21.46
C TYR A 38 -8.83 -11.83 22.62
N TYR A 39 -8.56 -10.55 22.87
CA TYR A 39 -9.24 -9.77 23.90
C TYR A 39 -10.75 -9.69 23.67
N ARG A 40 -11.18 -9.48 22.41
CA ARG A 40 -12.62 -9.47 22.07
C ARG A 40 -13.26 -10.84 22.30
N TYR A 41 -12.54 -11.91 21.97
CA TYR A 41 -13.02 -13.28 22.22
C TYR A 41 -13.18 -13.55 23.72
N LEU A 42 -12.23 -13.15 24.55
CA LEU A 42 -12.32 -13.29 26.00
C LEU A 42 -13.46 -12.47 26.60
N LYS A 43 -13.63 -11.22 26.17
CA LYS A 43 -14.61 -10.29 26.76
C LYS A 43 -16.05 -10.58 26.34
N TYR A 44 -16.26 -11.01 25.10
CA TYR A 44 -17.61 -11.15 24.52
C TYR A 44 -17.98 -12.61 24.18
N GLY A 45 -17.05 -13.56 24.33
CA GLY A 45 -17.27 -14.97 24.03
C GLY A 45 -17.52 -15.27 22.55
N LYS A 46 -18.11 -16.45 22.28
CA LYS A 46 -18.57 -16.91 20.95
C LYS A 46 -19.91 -16.28 20.52
N SER A 47 -20.55 -15.52 21.43
CA SER A 47 -21.76 -14.76 21.16
C SER A 47 -21.53 -13.86 19.95
N ASN A 48 -22.33 -14.06 18.91
CA ASN A 48 -22.27 -13.32 17.66
C ASN A 48 -22.17 -11.83 17.98
N ILE A 49 -20.97 -11.29 17.78
CA ILE A 49 -20.72 -9.86 17.68
C ILE A 49 -21.39 -9.43 16.36
N LYS A 50 -22.73 -9.40 16.33
CA LYS A 50 -23.45 -8.30 15.69
C LYS A 50 -23.02 -7.08 16.49
N LYS A 51 -21.80 -6.61 16.22
CA LYS A 51 -21.24 -5.40 16.80
C LYS A 51 -22.34 -4.39 16.60
N ARG A 52 -22.83 -3.84 17.73
CA ARG A 52 -23.63 -2.62 17.80
C ARG A 52 -23.39 -1.84 16.51
N GLN A 53 -24.39 -1.86 15.64
CA GLN A 53 -24.64 -0.75 14.75
C GLN A 53 -24.97 0.44 15.66
N SER A 54 -23.99 0.92 16.44
CA SER A 54 -24.05 2.24 17.04
C SER A 54 -24.15 3.15 15.81
N GLY A 55 -25.24 3.88 15.58
CA GLY A 55 -26.11 4.45 16.61
C GLY A 55 -25.42 5.60 17.36
N ASP A 56 -24.09 5.70 17.27
CA ASP A 56 -23.28 6.80 17.79
C ASP A 56 -22.19 7.11 16.76
N ASP A 57 -22.41 8.17 16.00
CA ASP A 57 -21.42 9.21 15.72
C ASP A 57 -22.06 10.19 14.71
N LYS A 58 -23.21 10.72 15.13
CA LYS A 58 -23.59 12.08 14.81
C LYS A 58 -23.40 12.88 16.10
N LEU A 59 -22.17 12.99 16.59
CA LEU A 59 -21.82 14.26 17.21
C LEU A 59 -21.80 15.27 16.06
N ILE A 60 -23.00 15.74 15.69
CA ILE A 60 -23.18 16.93 14.86
C ILE A 60 -22.66 18.06 15.75
N VAL A 61 -21.35 18.27 15.70
CA VAL A 61 -20.78 19.54 16.16
C VAL A 61 -21.29 20.57 15.15
N PRO A 62 -22.00 21.63 15.57
CA PRO A 62 -22.41 22.67 14.65
C PRO A 62 -21.15 23.33 14.09
N GLY A 63 -20.85 23.05 12.83
CA GLY A 63 -19.65 23.47 12.12
C GLY A 63 -19.78 23.16 10.64
N LYS A 64 -18.91 23.76 9.81
CA LYS A 64 -18.88 23.50 8.36
C LYS A 64 -18.79 21.99 8.13
N GLU A 65 -19.53 21.46 7.14
CA GLU A 65 -19.62 20.02 6.83
C GLU A 65 -18.24 19.32 6.75
N GLU A 66 -17.19 20.06 6.44
CA GLU A 66 -15.81 19.60 6.32
C GLU A 66 -15.13 19.20 7.64
N ASP A 67 -15.60 19.72 8.77
CA ASP A 67 -15.01 19.53 10.11
C ASP A 67 -15.64 18.35 10.88
N ILE A 68 -16.60 17.65 10.26
CA ILE A 68 -17.21 16.45 10.84
C ILE A 68 -16.13 15.38 11.05
N GLU A 69 -15.90 15.01 12.31
CA GLU A 69 -14.99 13.94 12.67
C GLU A 69 -15.62 12.57 12.38
N VAL A 70 -14.87 11.70 11.70
CA VAL A 70 -15.31 10.32 11.44
C VAL A 70 -14.21 9.36 11.89
N ARG A 71 -14.36 8.84 13.12
CA ARG A 71 -13.33 8.06 13.82
C ARG A 71 -13.45 6.55 13.64
N ASP A 72 -14.45 6.09 12.88
CA ASP A 72 -14.72 4.66 12.72
C ASP A 72 -13.69 3.97 11.82
N ALA A 73 -12.88 3.10 12.45
CA ALA A 73 -11.86 2.30 11.79
C ALA A 73 -12.43 1.29 10.78
N ASP A 74 -13.68 0.87 10.93
CA ASP A 74 -14.32 -0.13 10.07
C ASP A 74 -14.82 0.49 8.74
N LYS A 75 -14.93 1.83 8.70
CA LYS A 75 -15.31 2.61 7.51
C LYS A 75 -14.11 3.00 6.63
N GLY A 76 -12.89 2.97 7.16
CA GLY A 76 -11.71 3.47 6.46
C GLY A 76 -11.91 4.91 5.97
N LEU A 77 -11.66 5.18 4.69
CA LEU A 77 -11.93 6.48 4.07
C LEU A 77 -13.42 6.73 3.76
N GLY A 78 -14.31 5.76 4.03
CA GLY A 78 -15.76 5.90 3.90
C GLY A 78 -16.33 5.61 2.50
N GLY A 79 -15.48 5.22 1.55
CA GLY A 79 -15.86 4.94 0.16
C GLY A 79 -16.15 6.20 -0.64
N ILE A 80 -16.49 6.02 -1.93
CA ILE A 80 -16.82 7.14 -2.85
C ILE A 80 -18.00 7.98 -2.34
N THR A 81 -18.94 7.37 -1.61
CA THR A 81 -20.10 8.06 -1.04
C THR A 81 -19.70 9.08 0.03
N SER A 82 -18.62 8.83 0.77
CA SER A 82 -18.10 9.77 1.77
C SER A 82 -17.47 11.00 1.14
N VAL A 83 -16.94 10.88 -0.08
CA VAL A 83 -16.36 12.01 -0.82
C VAL A 83 -17.48 12.91 -1.36
N LEU A 84 -18.60 12.31 -1.75
CA LEU A 84 -19.80 12.97 -2.28
C LEU A 84 -20.77 13.49 -1.19
N GLY A 85 -20.39 13.47 0.09
CA GLY A 85 -21.24 13.97 1.19
C GLY A 85 -22.39 13.02 1.60
N ALA A 86 -22.60 11.90 0.90
CA ALA A 86 -23.65 10.92 1.18
C ALA A 86 -23.35 9.99 2.39
N GLY A 87 -22.33 10.33 3.20
CA GLY A 87 -21.94 9.60 4.39
C GLY A 87 -20.97 8.43 4.16
N SER A 88 -20.32 8.00 5.25
CA SER A 88 -19.34 6.92 5.24
C SER A 88 -20.00 5.56 5.50
N ARG A 89 -19.74 4.60 4.62
CA ARG A 89 -20.22 3.22 4.76
C ARG A 89 -19.15 2.32 5.36
N VAL A 90 -19.59 1.25 6.04
CA VAL A 90 -18.69 0.18 6.49
C VAL A 90 -18.04 -0.44 5.26
N SER A 91 -16.73 -0.65 5.33
CA SER A 91 -15.99 -1.22 4.22
C SER A 91 -16.37 -2.68 3.96
N PHE A 92 -16.20 -3.10 2.71
CA PHE A 92 -16.38 -4.50 2.32
C PHE A 92 -15.48 -5.44 3.14
N THR A 93 -14.22 -5.06 3.35
CA THR A 93 -13.24 -5.86 4.09
C THR A 93 -13.62 -6.01 5.56
N SER A 94 -14.13 -4.95 6.20
CA SER A 94 -14.63 -5.06 7.57
C SER A 94 -15.87 -5.94 7.66
N ARG A 95 -16.78 -5.85 6.69
CA ARG A 95 -18.04 -6.60 6.70
C ARG A 95 -17.83 -8.10 6.48
N TYR A 96 -17.01 -8.47 5.50
CA TYR A 96 -16.86 -9.87 5.09
C TYR A 96 -15.65 -10.57 5.72
N LEU A 97 -14.54 -9.85 5.89
CA LEU A 97 -13.29 -10.42 6.42
C LEU A 97 -13.06 -10.11 7.89
N GLY A 98 -13.89 -9.24 8.50
CA GLY A 98 -13.70 -8.79 9.89
C GLY A 98 -12.42 -7.96 10.10
N LEU A 99 -11.78 -7.50 9.02
CA LEU A 99 -10.55 -6.72 9.04
C LEU A 99 -10.84 -5.27 8.66
N SER A 100 -10.31 -4.32 9.43
CA SER A 100 -10.38 -2.91 9.04
C SER A 100 -9.68 -2.71 7.68
N PRO A 101 -10.11 -1.75 6.85
CA PRO A 101 -9.46 -1.45 5.58
C PRO A 101 -7.96 -1.22 5.70
N LEU A 102 -7.53 -0.59 6.80
CA LEU A 102 -6.12 -0.32 7.07
C LEU A 102 -5.33 -1.61 7.35
N ALA A 103 -5.93 -2.57 8.07
CA ALA A 103 -5.28 -3.86 8.32
C ALA A 103 -5.25 -4.69 7.04
N PHE A 104 -6.36 -4.75 6.31
CA PHE A 104 -6.45 -5.46 5.04
C PHE A 104 -5.43 -4.91 4.02
N SER A 105 -5.36 -3.58 3.87
CA SER A 105 -4.39 -2.96 2.95
C SER A 105 -2.96 -3.25 3.36
N GLY A 106 -2.66 -3.38 4.65
CA GLY A 106 -1.32 -3.77 5.13
C GLY A 106 -0.93 -5.18 4.71
N TYR A 107 -1.82 -6.15 4.87
CA TYR A 107 -1.57 -7.53 4.41
C TYR A 107 -1.45 -7.62 2.88
N PHE A 108 -2.32 -6.91 2.17
CA PHE A 108 -2.27 -6.90 0.72
C PHE A 108 -1.01 -6.20 0.19
N PHE A 109 -0.63 -5.07 0.80
CA PHE A 109 0.62 -4.37 0.50
C PHE A 109 1.83 -5.25 0.76
N LEU A 110 1.86 -6.01 1.86
CA LEU A 110 2.95 -6.93 2.16
C LEU A 110 3.15 -7.96 1.04
N ALA A 111 2.07 -8.59 0.56
CA ALA A 111 2.16 -9.55 -0.55
C ALA A 111 2.70 -8.92 -1.85
N LEU A 112 2.21 -7.71 -2.19
CA LEU A 112 2.68 -6.98 -3.36
C LEU A 112 4.14 -6.57 -3.22
N LEU A 113 4.55 -6.08 -2.06
CA LEU A 113 5.92 -5.67 -1.77
C LEU A 113 6.87 -6.86 -1.80
N THR A 114 6.48 -8.02 -1.27
CA THR A 114 7.26 -9.26 -1.36
C THR A 114 7.47 -9.65 -2.83
N GLY A 115 6.42 -9.57 -3.66
CA GLY A 115 6.55 -9.81 -5.10
C GLY A 115 7.52 -8.83 -5.76
N HIS A 116 7.41 -7.54 -5.43
CA HIS A 116 8.32 -6.52 -5.94
C HIS A 116 9.78 -6.78 -5.54
N VAL A 117 10.06 -7.02 -4.25
CA VAL A 117 11.41 -7.38 -3.77
C VAL A 117 11.93 -8.65 -4.43
N TYR A 118 11.05 -9.64 -4.68
CA TYR A 118 11.45 -10.86 -5.35
C TYR A 118 11.98 -10.60 -6.77
N TYR A 119 11.23 -9.87 -7.60
CA TYR A 119 11.62 -9.62 -9.00
C TYR A 119 12.74 -8.59 -9.14
N GLU A 120 12.80 -7.57 -8.27
CA GLU A 120 13.80 -6.50 -8.38
C GLU A 120 15.09 -6.80 -7.63
N ARG A 121 15.12 -7.84 -6.80
CA ARG A 121 16.28 -8.10 -5.95
C ARG A 121 16.64 -9.56 -5.84
N VAL A 122 15.72 -10.42 -5.43
CA VAL A 122 16.02 -11.83 -5.20
C VAL A 122 16.35 -12.55 -6.49
N SER A 123 15.53 -12.39 -7.54
CA SER A 123 15.73 -13.04 -8.84
C SER A 123 17.08 -12.65 -9.47
N PRO A 124 17.45 -11.36 -9.58
CA PRO A 124 18.78 -10.94 -10.02
C PRO A 124 19.92 -11.55 -9.19
N ILE A 125 19.84 -11.52 -7.85
CA ILE A 125 20.89 -12.07 -6.98
C ILE A 125 21.07 -13.57 -7.21
N VAL A 126 19.99 -14.33 -7.44
CA VAL A 126 20.06 -15.77 -7.69
C VAL A 126 20.76 -16.08 -9.02
N VAL A 127 20.59 -15.23 -10.04
CA VAL A 127 21.14 -15.47 -11.38
C VAL A 127 22.55 -14.89 -11.55
N ASP A 128 22.77 -13.67 -11.06
CA ASP A 128 24.00 -12.89 -11.28
C ASP A 128 24.91 -12.80 -10.05
N GLY A 129 24.43 -13.22 -8.87
CA GLY A 129 25.12 -12.99 -7.60
C GLY A 129 24.98 -11.57 -7.05
N ASP A 130 24.35 -10.65 -7.80
CA ASP A 130 24.01 -9.30 -7.36
C ASP A 130 22.73 -8.78 -8.03
N SER A 131 22.26 -7.59 -7.63
CA SER A 131 21.13 -6.88 -8.25
C SER A 131 21.57 -5.59 -8.94
N SER A 132 22.83 -5.49 -9.36
CA SER A 132 23.42 -4.24 -9.87
C SER A 132 22.93 -3.87 -11.27
N PHE A 133 22.46 -4.86 -12.04
CA PHE A 133 21.89 -4.70 -13.38
C PHE A 133 20.43 -4.28 -13.39
N VAL A 134 19.79 -4.16 -12.21
CA VAL A 134 18.41 -3.70 -12.08
C VAL A 134 18.38 -2.18 -12.21
N ASP A 135 18.03 -1.71 -13.41
CA ASP A 135 17.92 -0.30 -13.74
C ASP A 135 16.61 0.01 -14.47
N LEU A 136 16.49 1.23 -15.00
CA LEU A 136 15.30 1.63 -15.74
C LEU A 136 15.08 0.81 -17.03
N SER A 137 16.14 0.31 -17.64
CA SER A 137 16.06 -0.57 -18.81
C SER A 137 15.53 -1.95 -18.44
N TYR A 138 15.84 -2.48 -17.25
CA TYR A 138 15.23 -3.70 -16.72
C TYR A 138 13.71 -3.55 -16.55
N VAL A 139 13.27 -2.44 -15.95
CA VAL A 139 11.85 -2.15 -15.76
C VAL A 139 11.14 -1.94 -17.10
N ALA A 140 11.77 -1.21 -18.04
CA ALA A 140 11.26 -1.04 -19.40
C ALA A 140 11.08 -2.37 -20.12
N TYR A 141 12.08 -3.25 -20.04
CA TYR A 141 12.02 -4.60 -20.59
C TYR A 141 10.88 -5.42 -19.99
N SER A 142 10.72 -5.39 -18.66
CA SER A 142 9.64 -6.10 -17.96
C SER A 142 8.24 -5.61 -18.37
N LEU A 143 8.10 -4.30 -18.61
CA LEU A 143 6.88 -3.69 -19.15
C LEU A 143 6.65 -4.04 -20.62
N GLN A 144 7.68 -4.18 -21.43
CA GLN A 144 7.54 -4.60 -22.84
C GLN A 144 7.19 -6.08 -22.96
N LYS A 145 7.84 -6.95 -22.16
CA LYS A 145 7.62 -8.41 -22.17
C LYS A 145 6.27 -8.80 -21.58
N THR A 146 5.90 -8.23 -20.42
CA THR A 146 4.67 -8.61 -19.69
C THR A 146 3.86 -7.38 -19.24
N PHE A 147 3.52 -6.52 -20.20
CA PHE A 147 2.90 -5.20 -19.95
C PHE A 147 1.79 -5.22 -18.92
N LEU A 148 0.74 -6.01 -19.13
CA LEU A 148 -0.43 -6.03 -18.23
C LEU A 148 -0.03 -6.41 -16.80
N LYS A 149 0.77 -7.47 -16.64
CA LYS A 149 1.19 -7.95 -15.32
C LYS A 149 2.05 -6.91 -14.59
N THR A 150 3.07 -6.38 -15.26
CA THR A 150 4.02 -5.44 -14.67
C THR A 150 3.35 -4.07 -14.42
N TYR A 151 2.64 -3.54 -15.41
CA TYR A 151 1.98 -2.25 -15.31
C TYR A 151 0.92 -2.22 -14.20
N PHE A 152 0.00 -3.19 -14.18
CA PHE A 152 -1.03 -3.24 -13.14
C PHE A 152 -0.45 -3.65 -11.78
N GLY A 153 0.55 -4.53 -11.74
CA GLY A 153 1.22 -4.93 -10.49
C GLY A 153 1.86 -3.73 -9.78
N LEU A 154 2.67 -2.95 -10.51
CA LEU A 154 3.37 -1.78 -9.95
C LEU A 154 2.39 -0.65 -9.59
N ASN A 155 1.39 -0.36 -10.43
CA ASN A 155 0.36 0.62 -10.09
C ASN A 155 -0.45 0.20 -8.85
N THR A 156 -0.77 -1.09 -8.71
CA THR A 156 -1.47 -1.61 -7.53
C THR A 156 -0.60 -1.47 -6.28
N LEU A 157 0.69 -1.76 -6.37
CA LEU A 157 1.65 -1.55 -5.27
C LEU A 157 1.66 -0.09 -4.80
N VAL A 158 1.74 0.87 -5.74
CA VAL A 158 1.69 2.32 -5.43
C VAL A 158 0.35 2.70 -4.80
N LEU A 159 -0.76 2.23 -5.36
CA LEU A 159 -2.10 2.57 -4.88
C LEU A 159 -2.34 2.04 -3.45
N VAL A 160 -2.06 0.76 -3.20
CA VAL A 160 -2.29 0.13 -1.90
C VAL A 160 -1.29 0.66 -0.87
N GLY A 161 -0.02 0.83 -1.24
CA GLY A 161 1.00 1.40 -0.38
C GLY A 161 0.68 2.83 0.05
N SER A 162 0.34 3.71 -0.90
CA SER A 162 -0.04 5.10 -0.60
C SER A 162 -1.29 5.17 0.28
N TYR A 163 -2.30 4.32 0.04
CA TYR A 163 -3.46 4.21 0.93
C TYR A 163 -3.04 3.82 2.35
N HIS A 164 -2.25 2.76 2.52
CA HIS A 164 -1.84 2.27 3.85
C HIS A 164 -1.04 3.33 4.62
N MET A 165 -0.10 3.98 3.95
CA MET A 165 0.74 5.02 4.54
C MET A 165 -0.07 6.26 4.93
N LEU A 166 -0.88 6.82 4.02
CA LEU A 166 -1.59 8.07 4.27
C LEU A 166 -2.73 7.90 5.28
N VAL A 167 -3.47 6.79 5.22
CA VAL A 167 -4.52 6.49 6.21
C VAL A 167 -3.89 6.15 7.56
N GLY A 168 -2.78 5.41 7.57
CA GLY A 168 -1.99 5.15 8.79
C GLY A 168 -1.49 6.45 9.44
N MET A 169 -0.94 7.36 8.63
CA MET A 169 -0.48 8.68 9.06
C MET A 169 -1.61 9.51 9.68
N ASN A 170 -2.77 9.56 9.02
CA ASN A 170 -3.95 10.23 9.57
C ASN A 170 -4.36 9.65 10.93
N ARG A 171 -4.26 8.33 11.09
CA ARG A 171 -4.58 7.66 12.35
C ARG A 171 -3.61 8.02 13.46
N ILE A 172 -2.30 8.05 13.16
CA ILE A 172 -1.25 8.42 14.12
C ILE A 172 -1.42 9.88 14.55
N LEU A 173 -1.64 10.78 13.58
CA LEU A 173 -1.84 12.21 13.80
C LEU A 173 -3.25 12.58 14.29
N ARG A 174 -4.12 11.58 14.51
CA ARG A 174 -5.53 11.74 14.91
C ARG A 174 -6.36 12.67 14.01
N ARG A 175 -6.05 12.70 12.70
CA ARG A 175 -6.76 13.52 11.70
C ARG A 175 -7.92 12.74 11.09
N PHE A 176 -9.11 12.92 11.62
CA PHE A 176 -10.30 12.14 11.24
C PHE A 176 -11.40 12.94 10.52
N THR A 177 -11.14 14.21 10.20
CA THR A 177 -12.12 15.09 9.55
C THR A 177 -12.42 14.69 8.10
N LEU A 178 -13.62 15.04 7.61
CA LEU A 178 -13.99 14.84 6.21
C LEU A 178 -13.05 15.58 5.25
N LYS A 179 -12.59 16.79 5.61
CA LYS A 179 -11.54 17.50 4.87
C LYS A 179 -10.28 16.65 4.68
N GLN A 180 -9.77 16.06 5.76
CA GLN A 180 -8.56 15.24 5.69
C GLN A 180 -8.76 14.00 4.82
N ARG A 181 -9.94 13.36 4.88
CA ARG A 181 -10.27 12.23 4.01
C ARG A 181 -10.26 12.63 2.54
N LYS A 182 -10.89 13.75 2.18
CA LYS A 182 -10.87 14.30 0.81
C LYS A 182 -9.45 14.59 0.35
N MET A 183 -8.62 15.22 1.19
CA MET A 183 -7.21 15.47 0.87
C MET A 183 -6.43 14.17 0.68
N THR A 184 -6.71 13.15 1.49
CA THR A 184 -6.06 11.84 1.39
C THR A 184 -6.40 11.15 0.07
N TYR A 185 -7.68 11.17 -0.33
CA TYR A 185 -8.09 10.67 -1.65
C TYR A 185 -7.38 11.40 -2.79
N LYS A 186 -7.31 12.73 -2.73
CA LYS A 186 -6.58 13.54 -3.73
C LYS A 186 -5.12 13.12 -3.81
N ALA A 187 -4.43 13.01 -2.68
CA ALA A 187 -3.03 12.61 -2.63
C ALA A 187 -2.79 11.20 -3.22
N ILE A 188 -3.64 10.23 -2.86
CA ILE A 188 -3.57 8.86 -3.42
C ILE A 188 -3.77 8.90 -4.94
N PHE A 189 -4.78 9.63 -5.43
CA PHE A 189 -5.08 9.70 -6.86
C PHE A 189 -3.96 10.38 -7.65
N VAL A 190 -3.38 11.46 -7.12
CA VAL A 190 -2.21 12.11 -7.72
C VAL A 190 -1.03 11.15 -7.81
N LEU A 191 -0.68 10.47 -6.72
CA LEU A 191 0.43 9.51 -6.71
C LEU A 191 0.19 8.35 -7.70
N ALA A 192 -1.02 7.80 -7.72
CA ALA A 192 -1.38 6.72 -8.65
C ALA A 192 -1.32 7.19 -10.11
N THR A 193 -1.76 8.41 -10.41
CA THR A 193 -1.73 8.97 -11.77
C THR A 193 -0.30 9.24 -12.23
N LEU A 194 0.53 9.84 -11.37
CA LEU A 194 1.95 10.05 -11.66
C LEU A 194 2.69 8.73 -11.84
N GLY A 195 2.41 7.72 -11.01
CA GLY A 195 2.94 6.36 -11.15
C GLY A 195 2.53 5.73 -12.49
N ALA A 196 1.26 5.80 -12.85
CA ALA A 196 0.73 5.27 -14.11
C ALA A 196 1.39 5.92 -15.33
N VAL A 197 1.46 7.26 -15.36
CA VAL A 197 2.11 8.02 -16.43
C VAL A 197 3.60 7.70 -16.50
N SER A 198 4.28 7.59 -15.35
CA SER A 198 5.69 7.23 -15.28
C SER A 198 5.93 5.84 -15.88
N LEU A 199 5.16 4.82 -15.49
CA LEU A 199 5.29 3.47 -16.03
C LEU A 199 4.98 3.40 -17.53
N TRP A 200 3.98 4.15 -17.99
CA TRP A 200 3.69 4.26 -19.41
C TRP A 200 4.84 4.92 -20.19
N ARG A 201 5.53 5.91 -19.61
CA ARG A 201 6.73 6.50 -20.22
C ARG A 201 7.90 5.53 -20.23
N ILE A 202 8.11 4.79 -19.14
CA ILE A 202 9.19 3.81 -19.01
C ILE A 202 9.01 2.67 -20.02
N SER A 203 7.77 2.24 -20.31
CA SER A 203 7.54 1.18 -21.30
C SER A 203 7.98 1.53 -22.71
N GLN A 204 8.16 2.83 -23.02
CA GLN A 204 8.62 3.34 -24.32
C GLN A 204 10.15 3.51 -24.39
N ILE A 205 10.89 3.19 -23.33
CA ILE A 205 12.35 3.29 -23.34
C ILE A 205 12.93 2.15 -24.16
N ASP A 206 13.84 2.47 -25.08
CA ASP A 206 14.56 1.47 -25.86
C ASP A 206 15.47 0.63 -24.97
N VAL A 207 15.36 -0.70 -25.11
CA VAL A 207 16.20 -1.67 -24.41
C VAL A 207 17.18 -2.26 -25.40
N LEU A 208 18.48 -2.12 -25.13
CA LEU A 208 19.52 -2.70 -25.97
C LEU A 208 19.36 -4.22 -26.06
N PRO A 209 19.48 -4.84 -27.25
CA PRO A 209 19.30 -6.29 -27.42
C PRO A 209 20.18 -7.15 -26.50
N ALA A 210 21.42 -6.73 -26.26
CA ALA A 210 22.33 -7.40 -25.34
C ALA A 210 21.82 -7.39 -23.89
N MET A 211 21.20 -6.30 -23.44
CA MET A 211 20.60 -6.20 -22.11
C MET A 211 19.28 -6.99 -22.04
N ALA A 212 18.46 -6.94 -23.08
CA ALA A 212 17.22 -7.70 -23.16
C ALA A 212 17.44 -9.22 -23.05
N ALA A 213 18.48 -9.73 -23.72
CA ALA A 213 18.86 -11.15 -23.61
C ALA A 213 19.21 -11.54 -22.16
N LYS A 214 19.90 -10.65 -21.45
CA LYS A 214 20.23 -10.82 -20.03
C LYS A 214 18.99 -10.73 -19.14
N PHE A 215 18.13 -9.73 -19.33
CA PHE A 215 16.92 -9.58 -18.52
C PHE A 215 15.93 -10.73 -18.68
N HIS A 216 15.97 -11.44 -19.81
CA HIS A 216 15.17 -12.64 -20.02
C HIS A 216 15.43 -13.74 -18.97
N SER A 217 16.62 -13.79 -18.34
CA SER A 217 16.88 -14.76 -17.27
C SER A 217 16.26 -14.37 -15.92
N TYR A 218 15.87 -13.12 -15.71
CA TYR A 218 15.27 -12.65 -14.46
C TYR A 218 13.74 -12.62 -14.50
N VAL A 219 13.19 -12.30 -15.68
CA VAL A 219 11.76 -12.12 -15.91
C VAL A 219 11.22 -13.38 -16.55
N PRO A 220 10.46 -14.23 -15.84
CA PRO A 220 9.82 -15.40 -16.42
C PRO A 220 8.87 -15.00 -17.57
#